data_AF-A0A176RVN5-F1
#
_entry.id   AF-A0A176RVN5-F1
#
_cell.length_a   1.000
_cell.length_b   1.000
_cell.length_c   1.000
_cell.angle_alpha   90.00
_cell.angle_beta   90.00
_cell.angle_gamma   90.00
#
_symmetry.space_group_name_H-M   'P 1'
#
loop_
_entity.id
_entity.type
_entity.pdbx_description
1 polymer ?
#
loop_
_entity_poly.entity_id
_entity_poly.type
_entity_poly.pdbx_seq_one_letter_code
_entity_poly.pdbx_strand_id
1 'polypeptide(L)' 'MEKEGLQAVVDNPNQPFYKEETLGGKPYFTAVYPDVAVSQACVTCHNEHKDSPRTDFELNEVMGGVVIRIPL' A
#
# COMPACT_ATOMS: atom_id res chain seq x y z
N MET A 1 8.30 -8.82 4.50
CA MET A 1 7.03 -9.00 3.79
C MET A 1 6.43 -7.64 3.44
N GLU A 2 6.07 -6.80 4.41
CA GLU A 2 5.32 -5.56 4.14
C GLU A 2 5.98 -4.63 3.11
N LYS A 3 7.26 -4.29 3.28
CA LYS A 3 8.02 -3.46 2.32
C LYS A 3 8.06 -4.05 0.91
N GLU A 4 8.18 -5.37 0.82
CA GLU A 4 8.21 -6.10 -0.46
C GLU A 4 6.85 -6.01 -1.15
N GLY A 5 5.76 -6.23 -0.41
CA GLY A 5 4.40 -6.12 -0.95
C GLY A 5 4.03 -4.69 -1.35
N LEU A 6 4.42 -3.69 -0.56
CA LEU A 6 4.22 -2.28 -0.89
C LEU A 6 5.00 -1.89 -2.15
N GLN A 7 6.26 -2.33 -2.30
CA GLN A 7 7.02 -2.08 -3.52
C GLN A 7 6.38 -2.78 -4.73
N ALA A 8 5.93 -4.03 -4.58
CA ALA A 8 5.32 -4.78 -5.67
C ALA A 8 4.07 -4.08 -6.25
N VAL A 9 3.22 -3.48 -5.40
CA VAL A 9 2.03 -2.74 -5.84
C VAL A 9 2.37 -1.34 -6.38
N VAL A 10 3.50 -0.76 -6.00
CA VAL A 10 4.03 0.44 -6.67
C VAL A 10 4.52 0.10 -8.09
N ASP A 11 5.24 -1.00 -8.24
CA ASP A 11 5.79 -1.43 -9.54
C ASP A 11 4.69 -1.91 -10.50
N ASN A 12 3.61 -2.51 -9.97
CA ASN A 12 2.49 -3.03 -10.75
C ASN A 12 1.13 -2.71 -10.09
N PRO A 13 0.63 -1.47 -10.19
CA PRO A 13 -0.57 -1.01 -9.47
C PRO A 13 -1.89 -1.68 -9.86
N ASN A 14 -1.91 -2.42 -10.97
CA ASN A 14 -3.09 -3.17 -11.41
C ASN A 14 -3.15 -4.60 -10.84
N GLN A 15 -2.16 -5.01 -10.04
CA GLN A 15 -2.07 -6.36 -9.49
C GLN A 15 -1.83 -6.32 -7.98
N PRO A 16 -2.70 -6.96 -7.19
CA PRO A 16 -2.43 -7.17 -5.78
C PRO A 16 -1.25 -8.11 -5.59
N PHE A 17 -0.52 -7.94 -4.48
CA PHE A 17 0.55 -8.84 -4.08
C PHE A 17 0.05 -9.82 -3.01
N TYR A 18 0.39 -11.11 -3.15
CA TYR A 18 -0.01 -12.15 -2.20
C TYR A 18 1.20 -12.94 -1.72
N LYS A 19 1.23 -13.28 -0.42
CA LYS A 19 2.29 -14.11 0.18
C LYS A 19 1.82 -14.75 1.49
N GLU A 20 2.29 -15.95 1.76
CA GLU A 20 2.17 -16.53 3.11
C GLU A 20 3.31 -16.03 4.02
N GLU A 21 2.99 -15.64 5.24
CA GLU A 21 3.99 -15.25 6.25
C GLU A 21 3.65 -15.83 7.63
N THR A 22 4.67 -15.97 8.48
CA THR A 22 4.49 -16.38 9.89
C THR A 22 4.74 -15.21 10.81
N LEU A 23 3.75 -14.86 11.62
CA LEU A 23 3.82 -13.77 12.62
C LEU A 23 3.49 -14.32 14.00
N GLY A 24 4.40 -14.15 14.96
CA GLY A 24 4.21 -14.68 16.31
C GLY A 24 3.99 -16.20 16.35
N GLY A 25 4.60 -16.94 15.42
CA GLY A 25 4.45 -18.40 15.30
C GLY A 25 3.15 -18.88 14.67
N LYS A 26 2.28 -17.97 14.17
CA LYS A 26 1.05 -18.33 13.45
C LYS A 26 1.18 -18.03 11.96
N PRO A 27 0.77 -18.94 11.07
CA PRO A 27 0.78 -18.70 9.63
C PRO A 27 -0.39 -17.79 9.22
N TYR A 28 -0.15 -16.94 8.22
CA TYR A 28 -1.12 -16.03 7.62
C TYR A 28 -0.97 -16.01 6.10
N PHE A 29 -2.09 -15.96 5.40
CA PHE A 29 -2.15 -15.49 4.03
C PHE A 29 -2.24 -13.96 4.04
N THR A 30 -1.29 -13.29 3.39
CA THR A 30 -1.22 -11.84 3.36
C THR A 30 -1.42 -11.32 1.96
N ALA A 31 -2.30 -10.33 1.82
CA ALA A 31 -2.59 -9.61 0.59
C ALA A 31 -2.23 -8.13 0.75
N VAL A 32 -1.65 -7.52 -0.28
CA VAL A 32 -1.38 -6.08 -0.35
C VAL A 32 -2.05 -5.51 -1.58
N TYR A 33 -2.85 -4.47 -1.38
CA TYR A 33 -3.54 -3.72 -2.44
C TYR A 33 -3.00 -2.29 -2.48
N PRO A 34 -2.76 -1.71 -3.67
CA PRO A 34 -2.31 -0.32 -3.78
C PRO A 34 -3.41 0.64 -3.31
N ASP A 35 -3.02 1.65 -2.54
CA ASP A 35 -3.86 2.80 -2.24
C ASP A 35 -3.51 3.90 -3.24
N VAL A 36 -4.40 4.12 -4.20
CA VAL A 36 -4.18 5.00 -5.34
C VAL A 36 -4.81 6.36 -5.08
N ALA A 37 -4.13 7.43 -5.48
CA ALA A 37 -4.66 8.79 -5.49
C ALA A 37 -5.81 8.94 -6.50
N VAL A 38 -7.00 8.42 -6.16
CA VAL A 38 -8.15 8.35 -7.07
C VAL A 38 -8.85 9.68 -7.31
N SER A 39 -8.52 10.72 -6.54
CA SER A 39 -9.10 12.05 -6.68
C SER A 39 -8.10 13.16 -6.36
N GLN A 40 -8.37 14.36 -6.87
CA GLN A 40 -7.54 15.53 -6.58
C GLN A 40 -7.48 15.86 -5.08
N ALA A 41 -8.55 15.58 -4.33
CA ALA A 41 -8.60 15.80 -2.89
C ALA A 41 -7.57 14.93 -2.14
N CYS A 42 -7.35 13.68 -2.61
CA CYS A 42 -6.29 12.80 -2.08
C CYS A 42 -4.93 13.48 -2.22
N VAL A 43 -4.62 13.96 -3.43
CA VAL A 43 -3.34 14.62 -3.73
C VAL A 43 -3.15 15.89 -2.90
N THR A 44 -4.13 16.79 -2.89
CA THR A 44 -4.02 18.09 -2.21
C THR A 44 -3.80 17.93 -0.71
N CYS A 45 -4.65 17.13 -0.05
CA CYS A 45 -4.54 16.95 1.40
C CYS A 45 -3.21 16.29 1.77
N HIS A 46 -2.78 15.25 1.05
CA HIS A 46 -1.52 14.57 1.35
C HIS A 46 -0.28 15.42 1.01
N ASN A 47 -0.32 16.27 -0.02
CA ASN A 47 0.82 17.14 -0.33
C ASN A 47 0.94 18.32 0.65
N GLU A 48 -0.15 18.74 1.29
CA GLU A 48 -0.15 19.87 2.25
C GLU A 48 -0.05 19.43 3.72
N HIS A 49 -0.23 18.14 4.02
CA HIS A 49 -0.21 17.66 5.40
C HIS A 49 1.21 17.60 5.97
N LYS A 50 1.42 18.23 7.13
CA LYS A 50 2.73 18.29 7.82
C LYS A 50 3.38 16.94 8.12
N ASP A 51 2.56 15.89 8.31
CA ASP A 51 3.01 14.54 8.65
C ASP A 51 3.07 13.63 7.41
N SER A 52 2.92 14.19 6.21
CA SER A 52 3.00 13.41 4.98
C SER A 52 4.42 12.88 4.75
N PRO A 53 4.59 11.62 4.30
CA PRO A 53 5.91 11.06 4.04
C PRO A 53 6.62 11.69 2.83
N ARG A 54 5.86 12.30 1.92
CA ARG A 54 6.31 13.05 0.73
C ARG A 54 5.21 14.01 0.27
N THR A 55 5.55 15.03 -0.51
CA THR A 55 4.61 16.12 -0.87
C THR A 55 4.49 16.36 -2.37
N ASP A 56 4.84 15.35 -3.16
CA ASP A 56 4.87 15.34 -4.62
C ASP A 56 4.03 14.18 -5.17
N PHE A 57 2.94 13.82 -4.48
CA PHE A 57 1.99 12.84 -5.00
C PHE A 57 1.28 13.39 -6.24
N GLU A 58 1.02 12.51 -7.22
CA GLU A 58 0.24 12.81 -8.43
C GLU A 58 -1.07 12.02 -8.51
N LEU A 59 -2.02 12.49 -9.33
CA LEU A 59 -3.28 11.79 -9.55
C LEU A 59 -3.02 10.42 -10.19
N ASN A 60 -3.67 9.39 -9.66
CA ASN A 60 -3.48 7.98 -10.02
C ASN A 60 -2.11 7.38 -9.62
N GLU A 61 -1.32 8.08 -8.81
CA GLU A 61 -0.11 7.50 -8.21
C GLU A 61 -0.47 6.62 -7.00
N VAL A 62 0.34 5.58 -6.76
CA VAL A 62 0.25 4.77 -5.54
C VAL A 62 0.81 5.58 -4.36
N MET A 63 -0.04 5.88 -3.41
CA MET A 63 0.30 6.63 -2.20
C MET A 63 0.70 5.72 -1.04
N GLY A 64 0.30 4.45 -1.10
CA GLY A 64 0.56 3.46 -0.07
C GLY A 64 -0.10 2.13 -0.41
N GLY A 65 -0.52 1.38 0.61
CA GLY A 65 -1.25 0.16 0.39
C GLY A 65 -1.97 -0.38 1.62
N VAL A 66 -3.01 -1.16 1.37
CA VAL A 66 -3.79 -1.86 2.40
C VAL A 66 -3.22 -3.27 2.54
N VAL A 67 -2.76 -3.61 3.75
CA VAL A 67 -2.23 -4.94 4.08
C VAL A 67 -3.30 -5.73 4.83
N ILE A 68 -3.75 -6.83 4.24
CA ILE A 68 -4.75 -7.74 4.82
C ILE A 68 -4.06 -9.03 5.19
N ARG A 69 -4.23 -9.48 6.44
CA ARG A 69 -3.67 -10.74 6.96
C ARG A 69 -4.79 -11.66 7.42
N ILE A 70 -4.91 -12.81 6.77
CA ILE A 70 -5.93 -13.82 7.06
C ILE A 70 -5.21 -15.01 7.71
N PRO A 71 -5.56 -15.42 8.95
CA PRO A 71 -4.98 -16.61 9.56
C PRO A 71 -5.18 -17.85 8.69
N LEU A 72 -4.14 -18.67 8.58
CA LEU A 72 -4.19 -19.99 7.94
C LEU A 72 -4.51 -21.09 8.96
#